data_AF-A0A454WEX9-F1
#
_entry.id   AF-A0A454WEX9-F1
#
_cell.length_a   1.000
_cell.length_b   1.000
_cell.length_c   1.000
_cell.angle_alpha   90.00
_cell.angle_beta   90.00
_cell.angle_gamma   90.00
#
_symmetry.space_group_name_H-M   'P 1'
#
loop_
_entity.id
_entity.type
_entity.pdbx_description
1 polymer ?
#
loop_
_entity_poly.entity_id
_entity_poly.type
_entity_poly.pdbx_seq_one_letter_code
_entity_poly.pdbx_strand_id
1 'polypeptide(L)' 'MARHAQHTTSQQTKTRPPGEERTGTGRAGAALDYTCPSCGHHVPAEVTRHKTLGIYVPVWRRGTCHNPDCSAAGPERQR' A
#
# COMPACT_ATOMS: atom_id res chain seq x y z
N MET A 1 67.11 0.74 20.79
CA MET A 1 66.60 0.12 19.56
C MET A 1 65.09 -0.07 19.69
N ALA A 2 64.31 0.97 19.35
CA ALA A 2 62.85 0.97 19.51
C ALA A 2 62.18 0.21 18.36
N ARG A 3 61.33 -0.77 18.67
CA ARG A 3 60.45 -1.43 17.68
C ARG A 3 59.02 -1.02 17.99
N HIS A 4 58.53 0.00 17.30
CA HIS A 4 57.11 0.37 17.33
C HIS A 4 56.32 -0.67 16.54
N ALA A 5 55.50 -1.46 17.23
CA ALA A 5 54.52 -2.35 16.61
C ALA A 5 53.28 -1.53 16.25
N GLN A 6 52.94 -1.54 14.97
CA GLN A 6 51.91 -0.72 14.36
C GLN A 6 50.53 -1.20 14.82
N HIS A 7 49.73 -0.30 15.39
CA HIS A 7 48.32 -0.56 15.68
C HIS A 7 47.57 -0.63 14.35
N THR A 8 47.07 -1.81 13.97
CA THR A 8 46.23 -1.98 12.79
C THR A 8 44.78 -1.70 13.16
N THR A 9 44.30 -0.49 12.87
CA THR A 9 42.89 -0.14 13.02
C THR A 9 42.09 -0.83 11.92
N SER A 10 41.40 -1.92 12.25
CA SER A 10 40.41 -2.55 11.38
C SER A 10 39.15 -1.67 11.33
N GLN A 11 39.01 -0.88 10.27
CA GLN A 11 37.80 -0.09 10.04
C GLN A 11 36.72 -1.00 9.43
N GLN A 12 35.75 -1.38 10.25
CA GLN A 12 34.62 -2.18 9.82
C GLN A 12 33.61 -1.26 9.11
N THR A 13 33.72 -1.19 7.79
CA THR A 13 32.74 -0.50 6.93
C THR A 13 31.38 -1.18 7.11
N LYS A 14 30.45 -0.49 7.78
CA LYS A 14 29.05 -0.90 7.88
C LYS A 14 28.38 -0.74 6.52
N THR A 15 28.49 -1.75 5.67
CA THR A 15 27.69 -1.84 4.46
C THR A 15 26.23 -1.88 4.88
N ARG A 16 25.52 -0.78 4.65
CA ARG A 16 24.06 -0.75 4.79
C ARG A 16 23.50 -1.75 3.77
N PRO A 17 22.64 -2.71 4.15
CA PRO A 17 21.96 -3.52 3.16
C PRO A 17 21.24 -2.57 2.18
N PRO A 18 21.12 -2.95 0.88
CA PRO A 18 20.38 -2.14 -0.06
C PRO A 18 19.01 -1.91 0.56
N GLY A 19 18.65 -0.63 0.63
CA GLY A 19 17.41 -0.21 1.24
C GLY A 19 16.31 -1.02 0.60
N GLU A 20 15.67 -1.84 1.41
CA GLU A 20 14.28 -2.15 1.21
C GLU A 20 13.63 -0.81 0.93
N GLU A 21 13.36 -0.55 -0.36
CA GLU A 21 12.39 0.43 -0.78
C GLU A 21 11.20 0.11 0.10
N ARG A 22 11.04 0.90 1.16
CA ARG A 22 9.78 1.05 1.82
C ARG A 22 8.92 1.67 0.73
N THR A 23 8.42 0.79 -0.15
CA THR A 23 7.22 1.00 -0.91
C THR A 23 6.29 1.48 0.17
N GLY A 24 6.06 2.78 0.17
CA GLY A 24 4.97 3.39 0.90
C GLY A 24 3.71 2.87 0.26
N THR A 25 3.43 1.57 0.41
CA THR A 25 2.07 1.06 0.40
C THR A 25 1.48 1.73 1.62
N GLY A 26 0.91 2.91 1.39
CA GLY A 26 0.09 3.57 2.36
C GLY A 26 -1.02 2.61 2.77
N ARG A 27 -0.75 1.79 3.80
CA ARG A 27 -1.76 1.31 4.74
C ARG A 27 -2.23 2.50 5.55
N ALA A 28 -2.78 3.48 4.84
CA ALA A 28 -3.37 4.70 5.34
C ALA A 28 -4.46 5.17 4.37
N GLY A 29 -5.13 4.24 3.68
CA GLY A 29 -6.57 4.33 3.57
C GLY A 29 -7.08 3.45 4.69
N ALA A 30 -7.69 4.03 5.73
CA ALA A 30 -8.45 3.23 6.68
C ALA A 30 -9.30 2.26 5.86
N ALA A 31 -9.21 0.96 6.15
CA ALA A 31 -10.10 -0.02 5.57
C ALA A 31 -11.52 0.37 6.01
N LEU A 32 -12.15 1.23 5.20
CA LEU A 32 -13.56 1.52 5.35
C LEU A 32 -14.23 0.21 4.95
N ASP A 33 -14.74 -0.50 5.95
CA ASP A 33 -15.55 -1.69 5.73
C ASP A 33 -16.80 -1.28 4.96
N TYR A 34 -16.73 -1.47 3.66
CA TYR A 34 -17.83 -1.21 2.76
C TYR A 34 -18.68 -2.47 2.67
N THR A 35 -19.98 -2.31 2.91
CA THR A 35 -20.97 -3.37 2.77
C THR A 35 -21.95 -3.05 1.65
N CYS A 36 -22.39 -4.10 0.96
CA CYS A 36 -23.48 -3.99 0.00
C CYS A 36 -24.79 -3.67 0.76
N PRO A 37 -25.52 -2.61 0.38
CA PRO A 37 -26.78 -2.28 1.06
C PRO A 37 -27.89 -3.30 0.81
N SER A 38 -27.78 -4.12 -0.24
CA SER A 38 -28.80 -5.11 -0.60
C SER A 38 -28.63 -6.45 0.14
N CYS A 39 -27.39 -6.93 0.28
CA CYS A 39 -27.12 -8.26 0.87
C CYS A 39 -26.22 -8.22 2.12
N GLY A 40 -25.69 -7.05 2.49
CA GLY A 40 -24.79 -6.88 3.65
C GLY A 40 -23.37 -7.43 3.44
N HIS A 41 -23.09 -8.11 2.33
CA HIS A 41 -21.76 -8.68 2.08
C HIS A 41 -20.69 -7.60 1.92
N HIS A 42 -19.47 -7.91 2.35
CA HIS A 42 -18.33 -7.01 2.17
C HIS A 42 -18.08 -6.77 0.68
N VAL A 43 -17.75 -5.54 0.33
CA VAL A 43 -17.39 -5.16 -1.03
C VAL A 43 -16.01 -4.49 -1.03
N PRO A 44 -15.24 -4.61 -2.12
CA PRO A 44 -13.94 -3.97 -2.21
C PRO A 44 -14.08 -2.45 -2.10
N ALA A 45 -13.08 -1.79 -1.52
CA ALA A 45 -12.94 -0.35 -1.60
C ALA A 45 -12.32 0.00 -2.97
N GLU A 46 -13.05 0.76 -3.79
CA GLU A 46 -12.52 1.29 -5.04
C GLU A 46 -11.94 2.69 -4.79
N VAL A 47 -10.75 2.94 -5.33
CA VAL A 47 -10.08 4.24 -5.24
C VAL A 47 -10.02 4.89 -6.62
N THR A 48 -10.64 6.06 -6.74
CA THR A 48 -10.47 6.93 -7.90
C THR A 48 -9.62 8.12 -7.50
N ARG A 49 -8.93 8.73 -8.47
CA ARG A 49 -8.16 9.96 -8.23
C ARG A 49 -8.72 11.06 -9.11
N HIS A 50 -9.04 12.18 -8.50
CA HIS A 50 -9.49 13.37 -9.20
C HIS A 50 -8.40 14.44 -9.09
N LYS A 51 -8.13 15.12 -10.19
CA LYS A 51 -7.17 16.23 -10.19
C LYS A 51 -7.88 17.50 -9.76
N THR A 52 -7.38 18.13 -8.71
CA THR A 52 -7.92 19.38 -8.15
C THR A 52 -6.77 20.31 -7.89
N LEU A 53 -6.78 21.52 -8.48
CA LEU A 53 -5.74 22.54 -8.28
C LEU A 53 -4.29 22.02 -8.47
N GLY A 54 -4.09 21.10 -9.41
CA GLY A 54 -2.77 20.53 -9.69
C GLY A 54 -2.37 19.31 -8.85
N ILE A 55 -3.12 18.95 -7.80
CA ILE A 55 -2.87 17.75 -6.99
C ILE A 55 -3.87 16.62 -7.31
N TYR A 56 -3.46 15.36 -7.13
CA TYR A 56 -4.33 14.19 -7.29
C TYR A 56 -4.92 13.74 -5.95
N VAL A 57 -6.19 14.06 -5.73
CA VAL A 57 -6.92 13.71 -4.52
C VAL A 57 -7.51 12.29 -4.63
N PRO A 58 -7.20 11.36 -3.72
CA PRO A 58 -7.82 10.05 -3.70
C PRO A 58 -9.24 10.13 -3.13
N VAL A 59 -10.15 9.43 -3.78
CA VAL A 59 -11.56 9.35 -3.44
C VAL A 59 -11.91 7.88 -3.29
N TRP A 60 -12.31 7.48 -2.09
CA TRP A 60 -12.72 6.11 -1.78
C TRP A 60 -14.23 5.95 -1.97
N ARG A 61 -14.63 4.85 -2.60
CA ARG A 61 -16.02 4.49 -2.86
C ARG A 61 -16.23 3.00 -2.61
N ARG A 62 -17.49 2.65 -2.37
CA ARG A 62 -17.96 1.27 -2.37
C ARG A 62 -17.77 0.70 -3.78
N GLY A 63 -17.09 -0.43 -3.88
CA GLY A 63 -16.96 -1.14 -5.14
C GLY A 63 -18.17 -2.00 -5.47
N THR A 64 -18.06 -2.71 -6.58
CA THR A 64 -19.12 -3.59 -7.09
C THR A 64 -19.35 -4.79 -6.17
N CYS A 65 -20.60 -5.19 -5.99
CA CYS A 65 -20.93 -6.41 -5.27
C CYS A 65 -20.69 -7.63 -6.18
N HIS A 66 -19.81 -8.54 -5.73
CA HIS A 66 -19.49 -9.78 -6.43
C HIS A 66 -20.18 -11.01 -5.82
N ASN A 67 -21.14 -10.80 -4.90
CA ASN A 67 -21.93 -11.90 -4.36
C ASN A 67 -22.94 -12.37 -5.44
N PRO A 68 -22.83 -13.59 -5.98
CA PRO A 68 -23.71 -14.07 -7.05
C PRO A 68 -25.17 -14.22 -6.61
N ASP A 69 -25.40 -14.37 -5.30
CA ASP A 69 -26.75 -14.50 -4.73
C ASP A 69 -27.40 -13.12 -4.46
N CYS A 70 -26.70 -12.03 -4.76
CA CYS A 70 -27.18 -10.68 -4.54
C CYS A 70 -28.03 -10.20 -5.71
N SER A 71 -29.23 -9.70 -5.43
CA SER A 71 -30.10 -9.07 -6.43
C SER A 71 -29.50 -7.82 -7.10
N ALA A 72 -28.47 -7.24 -6.49
CA ALA A 72 -27.72 -6.09 -6.98
C ALA A 72 -26.31 -6.45 -7.47
N ALA A 73 -26.04 -7.72 -7.78
CA ALA A 73 -24.78 -8.14 -8.40
C ALA A 73 -24.54 -7.32 -9.68
N GLY A 74 -23.45 -6.55 -9.71
CA GLY A 74 -23.07 -5.78 -10.89
C GLY A 74 -22.35 -6.67 -11.90
N PRO A 75 -22.27 -6.28 -13.18
CA PRO A 75 -21.49 -7.03 -14.15
C PRO A 75 -20.02 -7.04 -13.72
N GLU A 76 -19.40 -8.22 -13.70
CA GLU A 76 -17.98 -8.33 -13.42
C GLU A 76 -17.18 -7.63 -14.53
N ARG A 77 -16.64 -6.45 -14.22
CA ARG A 77 -15.75 -5.76 -15.14
C ARG A 77 -14.38 -6.45 -15.12
N GLN A 78 -14.25 -7.55 -15.85
CA GLN A 78 -12.94 -8.13 -16.17
C GLN A 78 -12.10 -7.09 -16.90
N ARG A 79 -10.87 -6.89 -16.41
CA ARG A 79 -9.86 -6.02 -17.01
C ARG A 79 -8.79 -6.86 -17.66
#